data_AF-J3JJ72-F1
#
_entry.id   AF-J3JJ72-F1
#
_cell.length_a   1.000
_cell.length_b   1.000
_cell.length_c   1.000
_cell.angle_alpha   90.00
_cell.angle_beta   90.00
_cell.angle_gamma   90.00
#
_symmetry.space_group_name_H-M   'P 1'
#
loop_
_entity.id
_entity.type
_entity.pdbx_description
1 polymer ?
#
loop_
_entity_poly.entity_id
_entity_poly.type
_entity_poly.pdbx_seq_one_letter_code
_entity_poly.pdbx_strand_id
1 'polypeptide(L)'
;MRALDPLALDASAAHPYRLAGEVGEVPFDLTAVILKGAVLEAPGVEASRRLSPAEGGQGLYVYRNDRLLQLGGWNSIIDGGRDYANLRISLDVGDALLDVVRINPEKSGVVLEPEMGRAVHASVGQDIGTFSALLASARSAATEGRRREPRPIRLVEPRGGLSRDVYDAIQDSVEFADAEPIRIRWERLPENGLVEVDHEQRLLKINERHRRVFSTSSDPQDAPLLKTLVFLLYSRFFEGAYLGGREKREIEAFERIIETALADELRRRGAQKE
;
A
#
# COMPACT_ATOMS: atom_id res chain seq x y z
N MET A 1 -28.12 -23.27 -2.50
CA MET A 1 -27.39 -22.13 -1.90
C MET A 1 -25.96 -22.57 -1.69
N ARG A 2 -24.99 -21.99 -2.43
CA ARG A 2 -23.56 -22.34 -2.30
C ARG A 2 -23.09 -21.89 -0.91
N ALA A 3 -22.43 -22.77 -0.15
CA ALA A 3 -22.05 -22.50 1.24
C ALA A 3 -20.97 -21.39 1.40
N LEU A 4 -20.28 -21.05 0.31
CA LEU A 4 -19.30 -19.97 0.21
C LEU A 4 -19.46 -19.32 -1.17
N ASP A 5 -19.66 -18.01 -1.22
CA ASP A 5 -19.64 -17.21 -2.45
C ASP A 5 -18.34 -16.36 -2.52
N PRO A 6 -17.24 -16.94 -3.03
CA PRO A 6 -15.95 -16.26 -3.14
C PRO A 6 -15.90 -15.21 -4.25
N LEU A 7 -16.91 -15.16 -5.11
CA LEU A 7 -17.03 -14.19 -6.20
C LEU A 7 -17.95 -13.02 -5.83
N ALA A 8 -18.72 -13.15 -4.75
CA ALA A 8 -19.73 -12.19 -4.31
C ALA A 8 -20.74 -11.87 -5.42
N LEU A 9 -21.20 -12.90 -6.14
CA LEU A 9 -22.15 -12.78 -7.24
C LEU A 9 -23.51 -12.21 -6.80
N ASP A 10 -23.87 -12.39 -5.53
CA ASP A 10 -25.09 -11.82 -4.96
C ASP A 10 -24.95 -10.30 -4.66
N ALA A 11 -23.74 -9.74 -4.70
CA ALA A 11 -23.51 -8.32 -4.48
C ALA A 11 -23.78 -7.52 -5.75
N SER A 12 -24.63 -6.48 -5.67
CA SER A 12 -24.95 -5.60 -6.81
C SER A 12 -23.75 -4.91 -7.45
N ALA A 13 -22.62 -4.79 -6.74
CA ALA A 13 -21.40 -4.18 -7.24
C ALA A 13 -20.44 -5.17 -7.93
N ALA A 14 -20.73 -6.48 -7.88
CA ALA A 14 -19.95 -7.48 -8.59
C ALA A 14 -20.30 -7.44 -10.08
N HIS A 15 -19.27 -7.39 -10.93
CA HIS A 15 -19.43 -7.42 -12.38
C HIS A 15 -18.78 -8.71 -12.91
N PRO A 16 -19.58 -9.77 -13.13
CA PRO A 16 -19.07 -11.05 -13.62
C PRO A 16 -18.82 -11.01 -15.12
N TYR A 17 -17.64 -11.47 -15.54
CA TYR A 17 -17.32 -11.77 -16.93
C TYR A 17 -17.55 -13.27 -17.17
N ARG A 18 -18.32 -13.59 -18.21
CA ARG A 18 -18.50 -14.98 -18.66
C ARG A 18 -17.54 -15.28 -19.81
N LEU A 19 -16.82 -16.40 -19.72
CA LEU A 19 -16.00 -16.92 -20.80
C LEU A 19 -16.38 -18.36 -21.07
N ALA A 20 -16.45 -18.75 -22.34
CA ALA A 20 -16.67 -20.11 -22.79
C ALA A 20 -15.42 -20.64 -23.48
N GLY A 21 -15.17 -21.93 -23.34
CA GLY A 21 -14.10 -22.64 -24.03
C GLY A 21 -14.47 -24.10 -24.25
N GLU A 22 -13.61 -24.81 -24.98
CA GLU A 22 -13.82 -26.22 -25.30
C GLU A 22 -12.51 -27.00 -25.13
N VAL A 23 -12.59 -28.20 -24.56
CA VAL A 23 -11.51 -29.18 -24.56
C VAL A 23 -11.92 -30.32 -25.48
N GLY A 24 -11.28 -30.44 -26.64
CA GLY A 24 -11.77 -31.32 -27.71
C GLY A 24 -13.12 -30.81 -28.21
N GLU A 25 -14.19 -31.56 -27.93
CA GLU A 25 -15.58 -31.18 -28.23
C GLU A 25 -16.43 -30.96 -26.96
N VAL A 26 -15.78 -30.93 -25.78
CA VAL A 26 -16.46 -30.77 -24.50
C VAL A 26 -16.44 -29.29 -24.09
N PRO A 27 -17.60 -28.61 -24.05
CA PRO A 27 -17.66 -27.21 -23.65
C PRO A 27 -17.53 -27.04 -22.13
N PHE A 28 -17.00 -25.89 -21.74
CA PHE A 28 -17.01 -25.44 -20.34
C PHE A 28 -17.18 -23.92 -20.25
N ASP A 29 -17.72 -23.48 -19.13
CA ASP A 29 -17.93 -22.07 -18.82
C ASP A 29 -17.09 -21.64 -17.62
N LEU A 30 -16.59 -20.41 -17.69
CA LEU A 30 -15.92 -19.70 -16.63
C LEU A 30 -16.72 -18.47 -16.24
N THR A 31 -16.74 -18.19 -14.95
CA THR A 31 -17.27 -16.92 -14.41
C THR A 31 -16.16 -16.23 -13.66
N ALA A 32 -15.71 -15.08 -14.16
CA ALA A 32 -14.65 -14.32 -13.54
C ALA A 32 -15.17 -13.04 -12.91
N VAL A 33 -14.68 -12.71 -11.72
CA VAL A 33 -14.93 -11.41 -11.07
C VAL A 33 -13.60 -10.79 -10.69
N ILE A 34 -13.42 -9.52 -11.05
CA ILE A 34 -12.33 -8.67 -10.56
C ILE A 34 -12.88 -7.90 -9.36
N LEU A 35 -12.55 -8.33 -8.16
CA LEU A 35 -13.05 -7.76 -6.91
C LEU A 35 -12.54 -6.33 -6.72
N LYS A 36 -13.43 -5.40 -6.35
CA LYS A 36 -13.13 -3.99 -6.10
C LYS A 36 -14.07 -3.40 -5.04
N GLY A 37 -13.62 -2.37 -4.34
CA GLY A 37 -14.44 -1.60 -3.40
C GLY A 37 -15.12 -2.49 -2.35
N ALA A 38 -16.41 -2.24 -2.09
CA ALA A 38 -17.19 -2.96 -1.08
C ALA A 38 -17.29 -4.48 -1.31
N VAL A 39 -17.07 -4.96 -2.55
CA VAL A 39 -17.07 -6.39 -2.86
C VAL A 39 -15.89 -7.12 -2.20
N LEU A 40 -14.80 -6.41 -1.88
CA LEU A 40 -13.64 -6.97 -1.18
C LEU A 40 -13.98 -7.39 0.25
N GLU A 41 -14.99 -6.77 0.85
CA GLU A 41 -15.43 -6.98 2.24
C GLU A 41 -16.64 -7.94 2.32
N ALA A 42 -17.03 -8.54 1.19
CA ALA A 42 -18.13 -9.51 1.19
C ALA A 42 -17.74 -10.75 2.03
N PRO A 43 -18.64 -11.28 2.88
CA PRO A 43 -18.29 -12.38 3.80
C PRO A 43 -17.70 -13.61 3.10
N GLY A 44 -18.19 -13.96 1.91
CA GLY A 44 -17.67 -15.08 1.12
C GLY A 44 -16.28 -14.82 0.55
N VAL A 45 -15.94 -13.58 0.23
CA VAL A 45 -14.62 -13.14 -0.24
C VAL A 45 -13.60 -13.14 0.90
N GLU A 46 -13.98 -12.64 2.08
CA GLU A 46 -13.12 -12.66 3.26
C GLU A 46 -12.82 -14.09 3.71
N ALA A 47 -13.86 -14.93 3.78
CA ALA A 47 -13.70 -16.32 4.13
C ALA A 47 -12.80 -17.04 3.11
N SER A 48 -12.91 -16.73 1.82
CA SER A 48 -12.04 -17.34 0.80
C SER A 48 -10.59 -16.86 0.91
N ARG A 49 -10.35 -15.58 1.19
CA ARG A 49 -8.99 -15.05 1.45
C ARG A 49 -8.29 -15.74 2.61
N ARG A 50 -9.04 -16.04 3.67
CA ARG A 50 -8.50 -16.68 4.88
C ARG A 50 -8.24 -18.18 4.69
N LEU A 51 -9.10 -18.86 3.93
CA LEU A 51 -9.08 -20.31 3.79
C LEU A 51 -8.26 -20.79 2.58
N SER A 52 -8.00 -19.92 1.60
CA SER A 52 -7.25 -20.31 0.40
C SER A 52 -5.76 -20.49 0.69
N PRO A 53 -5.12 -21.52 0.12
CA PRO A 53 -3.66 -21.60 0.10
C PRO A 53 -3.03 -20.56 -0.86
N ALA A 54 -3.80 -19.94 -1.76
CA ALA A 54 -3.31 -18.93 -2.68
C ALA A 54 -3.33 -17.54 -2.05
N GLU A 55 -2.29 -16.75 -2.31
CA GLU A 55 -2.14 -15.39 -1.77
C GLU A 55 -3.40 -14.55 -2.07
N GLY A 56 -4.02 -14.05 -1.01
CA GLY A 56 -5.22 -13.22 -1.09
C GLY A 56 -6.42 -13.93 -1.71
N GLY A 57 -6.48 -15.27 -1.74
CA GLY A 57 -7.60 -16.03 -2.30
C GLY A 57 -7.73 -16.00 -3.82
N GLN A 58 -6.67 -15.60 -4.54
CA GLN A 58 -6.71 -15.47 -6.00
C GLN A 58 -6.89 -16.80 -6.74
N GLY A 59 -7.41 -16.73 -7.97
CA GLY A 59 -7.40 -17.85 -8.91
C GLY A 59 -8.73 -18.61 -9.02
N LEU A 60 -8.62 -19.91 -9.29
CA LEU A 60 -9.72 -20.80 -9.65
C LEU A 60 -10.46 -21.36 -8.43
N TYR A 61 -11.78 -21.32 -8.52
CA TYR A 61 -12.71 -21.95 -7.62
C TYR A 61 -13.44 -23.01 -8.41
N VAL A 62 -13.05 -24.27 -8.19
CA VAL A 62 -13.52 -25.39 -8.98
C VAL A 62 -14.66 -26.09 -8.24
N TYR A 63 -15.80 -26.22 -8.89
CA TYR A 63 -17.01 -26.82 -8.34
C TYR A 63 -17.38 -28.08 -9.12
N ARG A 64 -18.03 -29.03 -8.44
CA ARG A 64 -18.72 -30.16 -9.05
C ARG A 64 -20.00 -30.41 -8.28
N ASN A 65 -21.15 -30.40 -8.95
CA ASN A 65 -22.46 -30.61 -8.31
C ASN A 65 -22.64 -29.71 -7.07
N ASP A 66 -22.39 -28.40 -7.23
CA ASP A 66 -22.41 -27.38 -6.16
C ASP A 66 -21.39 -27.56 -5.02
N ARG A 67 -20.55 -28.60 -5.07
CA ARG A 67 -19.48 -28.82 -4.10
C ARG A 67 -18.20 -28.16 -4.56
N LEU A 68 -17.64 -27.30 -3.71
CA LEU A 68 -16.32 -26.73 -3.89
C LEU A 68 -15.25 -27.81 -3.74
N LEU A 69 -14.48 -28.06 -4.80
CA LEU A 69 -13.35 -28.98 -4.84
C LEU A 69 -12.03 -28.27 -4.62
N GLN A 70 -11.92 -27.01 -5.07
CA GLN A 70 -10.71 -26.21 -4.92
C GLN A 70 -11.03 -24.77 -4.58
N LEU A 71 -10.28 -24.21 -3.62
CA LEU A 71 -10.46 -22.86 -3.11
C LEU A 71 -9.26 -21.98 -3.50
N GLY A 72 -9.32 -21.34 -4.68
CA GLY A 72 -8.25 -20.50 -5.22
C GLY A 72 -7.07 -21.29 -5.79
N GLY A 73 -6.04 -20.58 -6.24
CA GLY A 73 -4.88 -21.12 -6.93
C GLY A 73 -5.04 -21.16 -8.45
N TRP A 74 -3.92 -21.19 -9.18
CA TRP A 74 -3.91 -21.06 -10.64
C TRP A 74 -3.74 -22.38 -11.39
N ASN A 75 -3.50 -23.50 -10.69
CA ASN A 75 -3.30 -24.82 -11.29
C ASN A 75 -2.38 -24.83 -12.51
N SER A 76 -1.27 -24.09 -12.42
CA SER A 76 -0.26 -23.94 -13.47
C SER A 76 -0.75 -23.28 -14.77
N ILE A 77 -1.94 -22.67 -14.78
CA ILE A 77 -2.41 -21.89 -15.93
C ILE A 77 -1.58 -20.61 -16.06
N ILE A 78 -1.30 -19.94 -14.95
CA ILE A 78 -0.41 -18.78 -14.87
C ILE A 78 0.40 -18.82 -13.58
N ASP A 79 1.47 -18.01 -13.56
CA ASP A 79 2.15 -17.63 -12.33
C ASP A 79 1.31 -16.57 -11.59
N GLY A 80 0.85 -16.91 -10.39
CA GLY A 80 0.08 -16.01 -9.54
C GLY A 80 0.91 -14.88 -8.95
N GLY A 81 0.26 -14.09 -8.08
CA GLY A 81 0.91 -13.08 -7.26
C GLY A 81 0.05 -11.84 -7.07
N ARG A 82 0.63 -10.79 -6.49
CA ARG A 82 -0.07 -9.54 -6.15
C ARG A 82 -0.88 -8.90 -7.29
N ASP A 83 -0.47 -9.12 -8.54
CA ASP A 83 -1.15 -8.55 -9.71
C ASP A 83 -2.53 -9.16 -9.97
N TYR A 84 -2.80 -10.34 -9.41
CA TYR A 84 -4.08 -11.04 -9.54
C TYR A 84 -4.78 -11.30 -8.20
N ALA A 85 -4.32 -10.66 -7.12
CA ALA A 85 -4.85 -10.83 -5.76
C ALA A 85 -6.38 -10.67 -5.67
N ASN A 86 -6.97 -9.86 -6.56
CA ASN A 86 -8.39 -9.57 -6.61
C ASN A 86 -9.17 -10.33 -7.70
N LEU A 87 -8.52 -11.22 -8.46
CA LEU A 87 -9.20 -12.01 -9.49
C LEU A 87 -9.69 -13.33 -8.91
N ARG A 88 -10.96 -13.65 -9.20
CA ARG A 88 -11.65 -14.89 -8.83
C ARG A 88 -12.27 -15.48 -10.08
N ILE A 89 -12.10 -16.78 -10.30
CA ILE A 89 -12.67 -17.46 -11.46
C ILE A 89 -13.36 -18.74 -11.00
N SER A 90 -14.66 -18.84 -11.21
CA SER A 90 -15.43 -20.06 -10.98
C SER A 90 -15.39 -20.94 -12.22
N LEU A 91 -15.16 -22.24 -12.03
CA LEU A 91 -15.26 -23.28 -13.04
C LEU A 91 -16.16 -24.40 -12.49
N ASP A 92 -17.27 -24.66 -13.15
CA ASP A 92 -18.15 -25.78 -12.84
C ASP A 92 -17.76 -26.98 -13.72
N VAL A 93 -17.38 -28.10 -13.08
CA VAL A 93 -16.86 -29.31 -13.72
C VAL A 93 -17.97 -30.35 -13.79
N GLY A 94 -18.49 -30.58 -14.99
CA GLY A 94 -19.37 -31.71 -15.29
C GLY A 94 -18.60 -33.01 -15.48
N ASP A 95 -19.33 -34.14 -15.55
CA ASP A 95 -18.71 -35.47 -15.67
C ASP A 95 -17.84 -35.62 -16.93
N ALA A 96 -18.17 -34.93 -18.02
CA ALA A 96 -17.41 -34.94 -19.27
C ALA A 96 -16.01 -34.29 -19.17
N LEU A 97 -15.73 -33.51 -18.11
CA LEU A 97 -14.44 -32.83 -17.92
C LEU A 97 -13.52 -33.57 -16.94
N LEU A 98 -13.95 -34.71 -16.38
CA LEU A 98 -13.19 -35.43 -15.33
C LEU A 98 -11.89 -36.06 -15.83
N ASP A 99 -11.77 -36.30 -17.13
CA ASP A 99 -10.53 -36.81 -17.74
C ASP A 99 -9.43 -35.74 -17.78
N VAL A 100 -9.82 -34.46 -17.79
CA VAL A 100 -8.89 -33.31 -17.90
C VAL A 100 -8.88 -32.41 -16.64
N VAL A 101 -9.78 -32.66 -15.70
CA VAL A 101 -9.82 -32.06 -14.35
C VAL A 101 -9.84 -33.16 -13.31
N ARG A 102 -8.65 -33.55 -12.84
CA ARG A 102 -8.48 -34.69 -11.94
C ARG A 102 -8.47 -34.24 -10.48
N ILE A 103 -9.25 -34.92 -9.64
CA ILE A 103 -9.21 -34.67 -8.20
C ILE A 103 -7.88 -35.20 -7.66
N ASN A 104 -7.18 -34.37 -6.87
CA ASN A 104 -5.97 -34.82 -6.18
C ASN A 104 -6.35 -35.38 -4.80
N PRO A 105 -6.22 -36.69 -4.54
CA PRO A 105 -6.60 -37.26 -3.25
C PRO A 105 -5.69 -36.80 -2.10
N GLU A 106 -4.43 -36.42 -2.41
CA GLU A 106 -3.40 -36.10 -1.42
C GLU A 106 -3.39 -34.61 -1.03
N LYS A 107 -4.01 -33.75 -1.84
CA LYS A 107 -4.14 -32.30 -1.60
C LYS A 107 -5.57 -31.91 -1.88
N SER A 108 -6.29 -31.35 -0.91
CA SER A 108 -7.66 -30.84 -1.07
C SER A 108 -7.78 -29.83 -2.24
N GLY A 109 -7.97 -30.34 -3.47
CA GLY A 109 -7.88 -29.56 -4.71
C GLY A 109 -7.95 -30.44 -5.97
N VAL A 110 -7.82 -29.80 -7.13
CA VAL A 110 -7.79 -30.48 -8.44
C VAL A 110 -6.48 -30.22 -9.17
N VAL A 111 -6.14 -31.11 -10.08
CA VAL A 111 -5.07 -30.96 -11.06
C VAL A 111 -5.73 -30.78 -12.42
N LEU A 112 -5.33 -29.72 -13.12
CA LEU A 112 -5.74 -29.51 -14.51
C LEU A 112 -4.70 -30.14 -15.41
N GLU A 113 -5.15 -31.02 -16.30
CA GLU A 113 -4.28 -31.55 -17.35
C GLU A 113 -3.89 -30.42 -18.32
N PRO A 114 -2.74 -30.52 -19.01
CA PRO A 114 -2.24 -29.46 -19.88
C PRO A 114 -3.24 -29.01 -20.97
N GLU A 115 -4.09 -29.92 -21.44
CA GLU A 115 -5.16 -29.64 -22.40
C GLU A 115 -6.21 -28.68 -21.83
N MET A 116 -6.64 -28.90 -20.60
CA MET A 116 -7.57 -27.99 -19.91
C MET A 116 -6.93 -26.62 -19.69
N GLY A 117 -5.66 -26.59 -19.28
CA GLY A 117 -4.93 -25.33 -19.14
C GLY A 117 -4.87 -24.52 -20.43
N ARG A 118 -4.60 -25.18 -21.57
CA ARG A 118 -4.63 -24.54 -22.91
C ARG A 118 -6.02 -24.05 -23.28
N ALA A 119 -7.05 -24.84 -23.00
CA ALA A 119 -8.42 -24.46 -23.33
C ALA A 119 -8.89 -23.24 -22.50
N VAL A 120 -8.51 -23.16 -21.22
CA VAL A 120 -8.78 -21.96 -20.40
C VAL A 120 -8.13 -20.72 -21.01
N HIS A 121 -6.87 -20.81 -21.46
CA HIS A 121 -6.20 -19.71 -22.16
C HIS A 121 -6.89 -19.31 -23.47
N ALA A 122 -7.48 -20.28 -24.17
CA ALA A 122 -8.21 -20.06 -25.41
C ALA A 122 -9.66 -19.58 -25.20
N SER A 123 -10.15 -19.55 -23.96
CA SER A 123 -11.53 -19.16 -23.67
C SER A 123 -11.82 -17.70 -24.03
N VAL A 124 -13.04 -17.47 -24.50
CA VAL A 124 -13.52 -16.17 -25.00
C VAL A 124 -14.83 -15.79 -24.36
N GLY A 125 -15.04 -14.49 -24.16
CA GLY A 125 -16.25 -13.93 -23.55
C GLY A 125 -16.77 -12.75 -24.36
N GLN A 126 -18.08 -12.51 -24.29
CA GLN A 126 -18.71 -11.40 -25.03
C GLN A 126 -18.24 -10.03 -24.52
N ASP A 127 -18.08 -9.87 -23.21
CA ASP A 127 -17.75 -8.57 -22.60
C ASP A 127 -16.24 -8.29 -22.56
N ILE A 128 -15.45 -9.24 -22.07
CA ILE A 128 -14.00 -9.08 -21.86
C ILE A 128 -13.17 -9.52 -23.08
N GLY A 129 -13.79 -10.19 -24.07
CA GLY A 129 -13.13 -10.70 -25.27
C GLY A 129 -12.39 -12.01 -25.04
N THR A 130 -11.24 -11.98 -24.35
CA THR A 130 -10.37 -13.16 -24.19
C THR A 130 -9.91 -13.34 -22.74
N PHE A 131 -9.46 -14.55 -22.40
CA PHE A 131 -8.83 -14.80 -21.10
C PHE A 131 -7.60 -13.92 -20.84
N SER A 132 -6.78 -13.66 -21.86
CA SER A 132 -5.64 -12.76 -21.75
C SER A 132 -6.06 -11.31 -21.43
N ALA A 133 -7.14 -10.83 -22.04
CA ALA A 133 -7.70 -9.51 -21.74
C ALA A 133 -8.27 -9.43 -20.32
N LEU A 134 -8.87 -10.51 -19.81
CA LEU A 134 -9.28 -10.63 -18.40
C LEU A 134 -8.08 -10.48 -17.45
N LEU A 135 -6.98 -11.18 -17.71
CA LEU A 135 -5.76 -11.09 -16.90
C LEU A 135 -5.16 -9.67 -16.94
N ALA A 136 -5.13 -9.04 -18.11
CA ALA A 136 -4.66 -7.67 -18.25
C ALA A 136 -5.55 -6.68 -17.47
N SER A 137 -6.87 -6.86 -17.53
CA SER A 137 -7.84 -6.05 -16.77
C SER A 137 -7.65 -6.22 -15.25
N ALA A 138 -7.45 -7.45 -14.78
CA ALA A 138 -7.16 -7.73 -13.37
C ALA A 138 -5.87 -7.08 -12.88
N ARG A 139 -4.79 -7.16 -13.68
CA ARG A 139 -3.51 -6.50 -13.37
C ARG A 139 -3.64 -4.97 -13.33
N SER A 140 -4.37 -4.40 -14.28
CA SER A 140 -4.65 -2.97 -14.32
C SER A 140 -5.43 -2.55 -13.06
N ALA A 141 -6.49 -3.28 -12.71
CA ALA A 141 -7.25 -3.07 -11.49
C ALA A 141 -6.42 -3.16 -10.20
N ALA A 142 -5.54 -4.16 -10.08
CA ALA A 142 -4.64 -4.29 -8.94
C ALA A 142 -3.61 -3.15 -8.88
N THR A 143 -3.17 -2.65 -10.03
CA THR A 143 -2.26 -1.49 -10.10
C THR A 143 -2.99 -0.20 -9.73
N GLU A 144 -4.21 0.00 -10.23
CA GLU A 144 -5.05 1.15 -9.91
C GLU A 144 -5.44 1.16 -8.42
N GLY A 145 -5.83 0.01 -7.86
CA GLY A 145 -6.13 -0.13 -6.43
C GLY A 145 -4.94 0.27 -5.55
N ARG A 146 -3.73 -0.17 -5.91
CA ARG A 146 -2.49 0.24 -5.22
C ARG A 146 -2.17 1.73 -5.38
N ARG A 147 -2.46 2.32 -6.54
CA ARG A 147 -2.34 3.78 -6.76
C ARG A 147 -3.35 4.58 -5.94
N ARG A 148 -4.49 3.96 -5.60
CA ARG A 148 -5.63 4.60 -4.91
C ARG A 148 -5.58 4.51 -3.38
N GLU A 149 -4.51 3.97 -2.79
CA GLU A 149 -4.16 4.19 -1.38
C GLU A 149 -3.00 5.22 -1.24
N PRO A 150 -3.15 6.50 -1.63
CA PRO A 150 -2.29 7.53 -1.07
C PRO A 150 -2.70 7.68 0.39
N ARG A 151 -1.93 7.08 1.31
CA ARG A 151 -2.04 7.46 2.72
C ARG A 151 -1.75 8.96 2.76
N PRO A 152 -2.68 9.80 3.23
CA PRO A 152 -2.43 11.22 3.34
C PRO A 152 -1.17 11.39 4.20
N ILE A 153 -0.23 12.21 3.72
CA ILE A 153 0.91 12.60 4.54
C ILE A 153 0.31 13.32 5.75
N ARG A 154 0.56 12.79 6.95
CA ARG A 154 0.09 13.40 8.19
C ARG A 154 1.26 14.08 8.87
N LEU A 155 1.07 15.35 9.22
CA LEU A 155 2.04 16.13 9.98
C LEU A 155 1.36 16.75 11.20
N VAL A 156 2.13 16.96 12.27
CA VAL A 156 1.65 17.78 13.39
C VAL A 156 1.58 19.24 12.95
N GLU A 157 0.50 19.95 13.30
CA GLU A 157 0.27 21.33 12.88
C GLU A 157 1.38 22.29 13.39
N PRO A 158 2.08 23.04 12.51
CA PRO A 158 3.09 24.02 12.92
C PRO A 158 2.46 25.40 13.17
N ARG A 159 2.06 25.69 14.41
CA ARG A 159 1.40 26.96 14.78
C ARG A 159 2.33 28.16 14.99
N GLY A 160 3.62 28.03 14.71
CA GLY A 160 4.55 29.15 14.81
C GLY A 160 5.97 28.82 14.36
N GLY A 161 6.68 29.84 13.87
CA GLY A 161 8.06 29.75 13.38
C GLY A 161 8.21 29.61 11.87
N LEU A 162 7.11 29.36 11.14
CA LEU A 162 7.07 29.39 9.67
C LEU A 162 6.34 30.65 9.19
N SER A 163 6.66 31.08 7.97
CA SER A 163 5.94 32.15 7.27
C SER A 163 4.54 31.69 6.87
N ARG A 164 3.65 32.66 6.60
CA ARG A 164 2.27 32.37 6.19
C ARG A 164 2.21 31.54 4.91
N ASP A 165 3.00 31.89 3.91
CA ASP A 165 3.05 31.19 2.62
C ASP A 165 3.45 29.72 2.77
N VAL A 166 4.41 29.43 3.67
CA VAL A 166 4.84 28.05 3.95
C VAL A 166 3.76 27.29 4.71
N TYR A 167 3.09 27.92 5.68
CA TYR A 167 1.98 27.30 6.40
C TYR A 167 0.83 26.94 5.45
N ASP A 168 0.42 27.87 4.59
CA ASP A 168 -0.66 27.63 3.62
C ASP A 168 -0.26 26.50 2.63
N ALA A 169 0.98 26.49 2.14
CA ALA A 169 1.49 25.40 1.30
C ALA A 169 1.49 24.03 2.00
N ILE A 170 1.81 23.98 3.31
CA ILE A 170 1.72 22.75 4.10
C ILE A 170 0.26 22.32 4.23
N GLN A 171 -0.64 23.22 4.63
CA GLN A 171 -2.06 22.96 4.80
C GLN A 171 -2.71 22.42 3.51
N ASP A 172 -2.31 22.95 2.36
CA ASP A 172 -2.82 22.51 1.05
C ASP A 172 -2.24 21.16 0.60
N SER A 173 -1.14 20.69 1.23
CA SER A 173 -0.39 19.50 0.81
C SER A 173 -0.54 18.29 1.73
N VAL A 174 -0.97 18.47 2.98
CA VAL A 174 -0.97 17.41 4.01
C VAL A 174 -2.25 17.42 4.85
N GLU A 175 -2.57 16.31 5.50
CA GLU A 175 -3.53 16.30 6.61
C GLU A 175 -2.81 16.62 7.92
N PHE A 176 -3.44 17.40 8.80
CA PHE A 176 -2.92 17.55 10.16
C PHE A 176 -3.31 16.37 11.04
N ALA A 177 -2.33 15.84 11.78
CA ALA A 177 -2.56 14.80 12.77
C ALA A 177 -3.42 15.34 13.92
N ASP A 178 -4.21 14.45 14.54
CA ASP A 178 -4.96 14.73 15.78
C ASP A 178 -4.00 14.71 16.99
N ALA A 179 -3.08 15.67 16.99
CA ALA A 179 -2.07 15.87 18.01
C ALA A 179 -1.97 17.37 18.33
N GLU A 180 -1.49 17.69 19.53
CA GLU A 180 -1.30 19.09 19.90
C GLU A 180 -0.35 19.81 18.92
N PRO A 181 -0.64 21.04 18.50
CA PRO A 181 0.24 21.76 17.59
C PRO A 181 1.63 22.01 18.18
N ILE A 182 2.64 22.13 17.30
CA ILE A 182 4.00 22.44 17.71
C ILE A 182 4.39 23.86 17.28
N ARG A 183 5.45 24.38 17.89
CA ARG A 183 6.11 25.62 17.46
C ARG A 183 7.55 25.34 17.08
N ILE A 184 8.08 26.14 16.18
CA ILE A 184 9.49 26.12 15.77
C ILE A 184 10.13 27.41 16.24
N ARG A 185 11.26 27.34 16.96
CA ARG A 185 11.93 28.53 17.50
C ARG A 185 13.44 28.42 17.41
N TRP A 186 14.06 29.59 17.36
CA TRP A 186 15.46 29.74 17.70
C TRP A 186 15.62 29.69 19.21
N GLU A 187 16.49 28.82 19.70
CA GLU A 187 16.83 28.71 21.11
C GLU A 187 18.33 28.50 21.25
N ARG A 188 18.89 28.88 22.40
CA ARG A 188 20.31 28.69 22.65
C ARG A 188 20.59 27.24 23.07
N LEU A 189 21.23 26.47 22.20
CA LEU A 189 21.61 25.08 22.44
C LEU A 189 23.15 24.95 22.64
N PRO A 190 23.67 23.76 23.03
CA PRO A 190 25.10 23.45 23.01
C PRO A 190 25.72 23.73 21.63
N GLU A 191 27.02 24.00 21.58
CA GLU A 191 27.68 24.53 20.39
C GLU A 191 27.67 23.57 19.19
N ASN A 192 27.76 22.26 19.46
CA ASN A 192 27.72 21.20 18.44
C ASN A 192 26.30 20.90 17.93
N GLY A 193 25.25 21.15 18.73
CA GLY A 193 23.87 20.80 18.36
C GLY A 193 23.25 21.77 17.35
N LEU A 194 22.41 21.27 16.44
CA LEU A 194 21.64 22.12 15.51
C LEU A 194 20.15 22.17 15.86
N VAL A 195 19.57 21.05 16.28
CA VAL A 195 18.14 20.87 16.52
C VAL A 195 17.95 20.11 17.83
N GLU A 196 16.92 20.44 18.59
CA GLU A 196 16.46 19.67 19.74
C GLU A 196 14.94 19.49 19.68
N VAL A 197 14.48 18.27 19.95
CA VAL A 197 13.05 17.92 20.05
C VAL A 197 12.61 18.03 21.50
N ASP A 198 11.99 19.15 21.86
CA ASP A 198 11.37 19.32 23.19
C ASP A 198 9.92 18.86 23.13
N HIS A 199 9.74 17.55 23.35
CA HIS A 199 8.44 16.90 23.30
C HIS A 199 7.47 17.43 24.37
N GLU A 200 7.98 17.70 25.58
CA GLU A 200 7.18 18.19 26.72
C GLU A 200 6.58 19.57 26.45
N GLN A 201 7.36 20.49 25.88
CA GLN A 201 6.90 21.85 25.53
C GLN A 201 6.31 21.96 24.13
N ARG A 202 6.30 20.85 23.36
CA ARG A 202 5.90 20.81 21.95
C ARG A 202 6.64 21.86 21.11
N LEU A 203 7.94 21.90 21.33
CA LEU A 203 8.82 22.90 20.74
C LEU A 203 9.95 22.23 19.94
N LEU A 204 10.01 22.54 18.65
CA LEU A 204 11.14 22.20 17.80
C LEU A 204 12.16 23.35 17.86
N LYS A 205 13.23 23.14 18.61
CA LYS A 205 14.28 24.13 18.85
C LYS A 205 15.34 24.03 17.78
N ILE A 206 15.76 25.16 17.24
CA ILE A 206 16.90 25.27 16.33
C ILE A 206 17.95 26.16 17.00
N ASN A 207 19.20 25.74 16.96
CA ASN A 207 20.26 26.43 17.67
C ASN A 207 20.52 27.83 17.10
N GLU A 208 20.23 28.84 17.90
CA GLU A 208 20.41 30.24 17.54
C GLU A 208 21.87 30.60 17.23
N ARG A 209 22.84 29.87 17.80
CA ARG A 209 24.28 30.07 17.50
C ARG A 209 24.58 29.93 16.00
N HIS A 210 23.82 29.07 15.32
CA HIS A 210 23.99 28.78 13.89
C HIS A 210 23.05 29.58 13.00
N ARG A 211 22.18 30.43 13.58
CA ARG A 211 21.20 31.24 12.84
C ARG A 211 21.82 32.07 11.73
N ARG A 212 22.98 32.69 12.00
CA ARG A 212 23.74 33.53 11.04
C ARG A 212 24.22 32.78 9.80
N VAL A 213 24.25 31.45 9.83
CA VAL A 213 24.59 30.61 8.66
C VAL A 213 23.45 30.64 7.63
N PHE A 214 22.21 30.83 8.08
CA PHE A 214 20.99 30.68 7.28
C PHE A 214 20.18 31.99 7.13
N SER A 215 20.36 32.95 8.02
CA SER A 215 19.63 34.21 8.02
C SER A 215 20.42 35.31 8.74
N THR A 216 20.31 36.54 8.22
CA THR A 216 20.80 37.76 8.88
C THR A 216 19.69 38.53 9.60
N SER A 217 18.44 38.08 9.48
CA SER A 217 17.27 38.71 10.10
C SER A 217 17.10 38.30 11.57
N SER A 218 16.51 39.17 12.38
CA SER A 218 16.03 38.85 13.72
C SER A 218 14.58 38.35 13.75
N ASP A 219 13.87 38.36 12.61
CA ASP A 219 12.50 37.90 12.48
C ASP A 219 12.36 36.41 12.90
N PRO A 220 11.47 36.07 13.84
CA PRO A 220 11.21 34.67 14.23
C PRO A 220 10.77 33.73 13.11
N GLN A 221 10.34 34.22 11.94
CA GLN A 221 9.94 33.45 10.76
C GLN A 221 11.03 33.36 9.69
N ASP A 222 12.23 33.88 9.97
CA ASP A 222 13.37 33.82 9.06
C ASP A 222 13.88 32.38 8.78
N ALA A 223 14.83 32.24 7.85
CA ALA A 223 15.35 30.95 7.39
C ALA A 223 14.24 29.92 7.05
N PRO A 224 13.24 30.29 6.22
CA PRO A 224 12.04 29.48 6.00
C PRO A 224 12.37 28.08 5.47
N LEU A 225 13.36 27.95 4.58
CA LEU A 225 13.79 26.66 4.05
C LEU A 225 14.33 25.73 5.14
N LEU A 226 15.23 26.22 6.00
CA LEU A 226 15.79 25.43 7.10
C LEU A 226 14.68 24.96 8.04
N LYS A 227 13.83 25.88 8.49
CA LYS A 227 12.75 25.56 9.45
C LYS A 227 11.77 24.55 8.86
N THR A 228 11.45 24.67 7.56
CA THR A 228 10.59 23.71 6.86
C THR A 228 11.24 22.33 6.79
N LEU A 229 12.52 22.23 6.40
CA LEU A 229 13.22 20.95 6.32
C LEU A 229 13.32 20.26 7.69
N VAL A 230 13.67 21.03 8.73
CA VAL A 230 13.74 20.54 10.11
C VAL A 230 12.36 20.09 10.60
N PHE A 231 11.30 20.86 10.31
CA PHE A 231 9.92 20.49 10.61
C PHE A 231 9.51 19.18 9.95
N LEU A 232 9.73 19.04 8.64
CA LEU A 232 9.38 17.81 7.90
C LEU A 232 10.13 16.59 8.45
N LEU A 233 11.38 16.77 8.87
CA LEU A 233 12.20 15.67 9.40
C LEU A 233 11.74 15.22 10.79
N TYR A 234 11.38 16.16 11.67
CA TYR A 234 11.16 15.91 13.10
C TYR A 234 9.70 15.94 13.56
N SER A 235 8.76 16.45 12.75
CA SER A 235 7.33 16.58 13.13
C SER A 235 6.70 15.28 13.63
N ARG A 236 7.03 14.14 13.03
CA ARG A 236 6.51 12.82 13.43
C ARG A 236 6.79 12.44 14.88
N PHE A 237 7.88 12.93 15.46
CA PHE A 237 8.24 12.64 16.85
C PHE A 237 7.28 13.31 17.85
N PHE A 238 6.43 14.22 17.38
CA PHE A 238 5.42 14.88 18.19
C PHE A 238 4.03 14.23 18.07
N GLU A 239 3.83 13.22 17.21
CA GLU A 239 2.50 12.59 17.03
C GLU A 239 2.00 11.89 18.30
N GLY A 240 2.89 11.22 19.02
CA GLY A 240 2.56 10.51 20.26
C GLY A 240 2.57 11.41 21.51
N ALA A 241 1.92 10.92 22.57
CA ALA A 241 1.92 11.57 23.90
C ALA A 241 3.27 11.50 24.62
N TYR A 242 4.18 10.60 24.21
CA TYR A 242 5.52 10.44 24.76
C TYR A 242 6.48 9.91 23.69
N LEU A 243 7.78 10.20 23.82
CA LEU A 243 8.83 9.60 22.99
C LEU A 243 9.20 8.19 23.47
N GLY A 244 8.99 7.19 22.63
CA GLY A 244 9.41 5.82 22.86
C GLY A 244 10.92 5.61 22.76
N GLY A 245 11.44 4.51 23.31
CA GLY A 245 12.88 4.19 23.28
C GLY A 245 13.47 3.96 21.88
N ARG A 246 12.64 3.68 20.87
CA ARG A 246 13.07 3.63 19.47
C ARG A 246 13.26 5.05 18.90
N GLU A 247 12.28 5.92 19.11
CA GLU A 247 12.28 7.30 18.62
C GLU A 247 13.43 8.11 19.24
N LYS A 248 13.69 7.93 20.54
CA LYS A 248 14.84 8.54 21.22
C LYS A 248 16.16 8.16 20.55
N ARG A 249 16.38 6.87 20.27
CA ARG A 249 17.58 6.38 19.57
C ARG A 249 17.69 6.92 18.15
N GLU A 250 16.56 7.11 17.47
CA GLU A 250 16.52 7.68 16.13
C GLU A 250 16.88 9.17 16.14
N ILE A 251 16.33 9.95 17.07
CA ILE A 251 16.69 11.36 17.30
C ILE A 251 18.20 11.47 17.60
N GLU A 252 18.74 10.67 18.53
CA GLU A 252 20.17 10.66 18.85
C GLU A 252 21.06 10.30 17.64
N ALA A 253 20.58 9.43 16.74
CA ALA A 253 21.29 9.11 15.51
C ALA A 253 21.30 10.29 14.54
N PHE A 254 20.16 10.95 14.35
CA PHE A 254 20.05 12.13 13.49
C PHE A 254 20.88 13.30 14.01
N GLU A 255 20.83 13.56 15.31
CA GLU A 255 21.65 14.58 15.97
C GLU A 255 23.12 14.32 15.68
N ARG A 256 23.67 13.15 15.98
CA ARG A 256 25.10 12.83 15.71
C ARG A 256 25.51 13.05 14.24
N ILE A 257 24.65 12.66 13.29
CA ILE A 257 24.91 12.85 11.86
C ILE A 257 24.93 14.34 11.52
N ILE A 258 23.94 15.09 12.00
CA ILE A 258 23.81 16.54 11.76
C ILE A 258 24.95 17.31 12.42
N GLU A 259 25.34 16.97 13.65
CA GLU A 259 26.48 17.57 14.35
C GLU A 259 27.78 17.39 13.55
N THR A 260 28.00 16.17 13.02
CA THR A 260 29.17 15.88 12.19
C THR A 260 29.16 16.69 10.90
N ALA A 261 28.01 16.75 10.21
CA ALA A 261 27.85 17.51 8.98
C ALA A 261 28.02 19.02 9.21
N LEU A 262 27.48 19.54 10.31
CA LEU A 262 27.60 20.94 10.70
C LEU A 262 29.04 21.32 11.02
N ALA A 263 29.76 20.46 11.75
CA ALA A 263 31.19 20.68 12.01
C ALA A 263 32.01 20.69 10.72
N ASP A 264 31.72 19.83 9.74
CA ASP A 264 32.37 19.86 8.44
C ASP A 264 32.10 21.17 7.68
N GLU A 265 30.83 21.57 7.61
CA GLU A 265 30.40 22.81 6.94
C GLU A 265 31.05 24.05 7.56
N LEU A 266 31.06 24.15 8.89
CA LEU A 266 31.68 25.27 9.60
C LEU A 266 33.19 25.32 9.38
N ARG A 267 33.90 24.19 9.36
CA ARG A 267 35.32 24.13 9.02
C ARG A 267 35.58 24.63 7.59
N ARG A 268 34.78 24.19 6.62
CA ARG A 268 34.91 24.64 5.22
C ARG A 268 34.68 26.14 5.07
N ARG A 269 33.65 26.69 5.75
CA ARG A 269 33.36 28.13 5.74
C ARG A 269 34.42 28.95 6.48
N GLY A 270 35.02 28.40 7.52
CA GLY A 270 36.17 28.99 8.21
C GLY A 270 37.41 29.03 7.31
N ALA A 271 37.69 27.94 6.58
CA ALA A 271 38.80 27.85 5.64
C ALA A 271 38.64 28.73 4.37
N GLN A 272 37.44 29.22 4.07
CA GLN A 272 37.18 30.18 2.99
C GLN A 272 37.29 31.65 3.43
N LYS A 273 37.52 31.93 4.71
CA LYS A 273 37.67 33.29 5.26
C LYS A 273 39.13 33.71 5.51
N GLU A 274 40.10 32.86 5.18
CA GLU A 274 41.54 33.18 5.08
C GLU A 274 41.95 33.36 3.62
#